data_AF-A0A2H0X0P8-F1
#
_entry.id   AF-A0A2H0X0P8-F1
#
_cell.length_a   1.000
_cell.length_b   1.000
_cell.length_c   1.000
_cell.angle_alpha   90.00
_cell.angle_beta   90.00
_cell.angle_gamma   90.00
#
_symmetry.space_group_name_H-M   'P 1'
#
loop_
_entity.id
_entity.type
_entity.pdbx_description
1 polymer ?
#
loop_
_entity_poly.entity_id
_entity_poly.type
_entity_poly.pdbx_seq_one_letter_code
_entity_poly.pdbx_strand_id
1 'polypeptide(L)'
;VSLLKDSSPSCGDLSLKTEDIQTVTQGMKEVCASGGTAYPFFDFSPWVLCKTGTAQHSGQKTETDLPHAWMTVAYPGENPEMILTVMLEAAGEGS
;
A
#
# COMPACT_ATOMS: atom_id res chain seq x y z
N VAL A 1 12.91 1.97 14.51
CA VAL A 1 12.82 0.77 15.36
C VAL A 1 12.48 -0.39 14.45
N SER A 2 13.46 -1.20 14.05
CA SER A 2 13.18 -2.40 13.24
C SER A 2 12.51 -3.44 14.13
N LEU A 3 11.34 -3.94 13.71
CA LEU A 3 10.64 -5.05 14.37
C LEU A 3 11.41 -6.38 14.23
N LEU A 4 12.45 -6.43 13.38
CA LEU A 4 13.27 -7.60 13.06
C LEU A 4 14.74 -7.36 13.46
N LYS A 5 14.98 -6.94 14.70
CA LYS A 5 16.28 -6.44 15.15
C LYS A 5 17.40 -7.50 15.16
N ASP A 6 17.05 -8.78 15.16
CA ASP A 6 17.98 -9.88 15.44
C ASP A 6 18.21 -10.86 14.26
N SER A 7 17.64 -10.59 13.07
CA SER A 7 17.85 -11.43 11.88
C SER A 7 18.61 -10.70 10.78
N SER A 8 19.69 -11.28 10.27
CA SER A 8 20.34 -10.79 9.04
C SER A 8 19.35 -10.89 7.87
N PRO A 9 19.17 -9.83 7.05
CA PRO A 9 18.26 -9.89 5.92
C PRO A 9 18.73 -10.96 4.93
N SER A 10 17.87 -11.94 4.67
CA SER A 10 18.08 -12.93 3.63
C SER A 10 17.51 -12.37 2.32
N CYS A 11 18.36 -11.71 1.55
CA CYS A 11 17.97 -11.13 0.26
C CYS A 11 18.08 -12.19 -0.85
N GLY A 12 16.98 -12.42 -1.56
CA GLY A 12 16.95 -13.20 -2.80
C GLY A 12 16.82 -12.29 -4.01
N ASP A 13 17.39 -12.70 -5.14
CA ASP A 13 17.11 -12.04 -6.41
C ASP A 13 15.66 -12.34 -6.83
N LEU A 14 14.91 -11.27 -7.13
CA LEU A 14 13.53 -11.36 -7.61
C LEU A 14 13.45 -11.46 -9.14
N SER A 15 14.59 -11.38 -9.84
CA SER A 15 14.66 -11.37 -11.31
C SER A 15 13.80 -10.26 -11.94
N LEU A 16 13.67 -9.15 -11.23
CA LEU A 16 12.99 -7.93 -11.66
C LEU A 16 14.02 -6.90 -12.08
N LYS A 17 13.71 -6.16 -13.15
CA LYS A 17 14.55 -5.05 -13.57
C LYS A 17 14.43 -3.91 -12.58
N THR A 18 15.56 -3.28 -12.27
CA THR A 18 15.59 -2.10 -11.38
C THR A 18 14.69 -0.99 -11.91
N GLU A 19 14.60 -0.81 -13.23
CA GLU A 19 13.76 0.20 -13.85
C GLU A 19 12.26 -0.05 -13.62
N ASP A 20 11.83 -1.32 -13.61
CA ASP A 20 10.44 -1.69 -13.34
C ASP A 20 10.08 -1.40 -11.88
N ILE A 21 10.99 -1.73 -10.95
CA ILE A 21 10.83 -1.43 -9.52
C ILE A 21 10.71 0.08 -9.32
N GLN A 22 11.61 0.87 -9.91
CA GLN A 22 11.57 2.34 -9.81
C GLN A 22 10.27 2.92 -10.37
N THR A 23 9.80 2.39 -11.49
CA THR A 23 8.53 2.81 -12.11
C THR A 23 7.35 2.56 -11.17
N VAL A 24 7.29 1.38 -10.55
CA VAL A 24 6.24 1.06 -9.58
C VAL A 24 6.36 1.92 -8.32
N THR A 25 7.57 2.11 -7.78
CA THR A 25 7.81 2.97 -6.62
C THR A 25 7.35 4.40 -6.87
N GLN A 26 7.62 4.95 -8.06
CA GLN A 26 7.13 6.28 -8.43
C GLN A 26 5.60 6.33 -8.47
N GLY A 27 4.96 5.32 -9.06
CA GLY A 27 3.50 5.21 -9.04
C GLY A 27 2.92 5.14 -7.62
N MET A 28 3.54 4.39 -6.71
CA MET A 28 3.12 4.32 -5.31
C MET A 28 3.25 5.67 -4.57
N LYS A 29 4.24 6.48 -4.93
CA LYS A 29 4.37 7.86 -4.41
C LYS A 29 3.23 8.75 -4.91
N GLU A 30 2.88 8.63 -6.19
CA GLU A 30 1.82 9.43 -6.83
C GLU A 30 0.43 9.08 -6.29
N VAL A 31 0.18 7.84 -5.88
CA VAL A 31 -1.10 7.43 -5.25
C VAL A 31 -1.39 8.23 -3.97
N CYS A 32 -0.35 8.56 -3.21
CA CYS A 32 -0.43 9.34 -1.98
C CYS A 32 -0.17 10.85 -2.19
N ALA A 33 -0.06 11.31 -3.43
CA ALA A 33 0.07 12.73 -3.76
C ALA A 33 -1.21 13.25 -4.41
N SER A 34 -1.38 14.59 -4.45
CA SER A 34 -2.57 15.22 -5.03
C SER A 34 -2.91 14.67 -6.42
N GLY A 35 -4.14 14.18 -6.58
CA GLY A 35 -4.63 13.51 -7.79
C GLY A 35 -4.56 11.98 -7.75
N GLY A 36 -3.92 11.40 -6.74
CA GLY A 36 -3.92 9.97 -6.46
C GLY A 36 -5.19 9.47 -5.79
N THR A 37 -5.24 8.17 -5.50
CA THR A 37 -6.43 7.53 -4.91
C THR A 37 -6.44 7.57 -3.38
N ALA A 38 -5.31 7.86 -2.73
CA ALA A 38 -5.19 7.90 -1.27
C ALA A 38 -5.27 9.33 -0.73
N TYR A 39 -6.38 10.01 -1.01
CA TYR A 39 -6.59 11.43 -0.63
C TYR A 39 -6.24 11.79 0.82
N PRO A 40 -6.44 10.92 1.84
CA PRO A 40 -6.11 11.29 3.22
C PRO A 40 -4.62 11.50 3.47
N PHE A 41 -3.75 11.02 2.58
CA PHE A 41 -2.29 11.06 2.73
C PHE A 41 -1.60 12.17 1.91
N PHE A 42 -2.34 12.99 1.16
CA PHE A 42 -1.76 14.01 0.28
C PHE A 42 -0.84 15.01 1.02
N ASP A 43 -1.20 15.36 2.26
CA ASP A 43 -0.44 16.31 3.09
C ASP A 43 0.35 15.60 4.21
N PHE A 44 0.49 14.28 4.16
CA PHE A 44 1.16 13.51 5.21
C PHE A 44 2.69 13.68 5.15
N SER A 45 3.31 13.97 6.30
CA SER A 45 4.76 14.18 6.42
C SER A 45 5.37 13.38 7.57
N PRO A 46 6.49 12.66 7.34
CA PRO A 46 7.17 12.50 6.06
C PRO A 46 6.36 11.65 5.08
N TRP A 47 6.54 11.89 3.78
CA TRP A 47 5.76 11.25 2.72
C TRP A 47 5.88 9.72 2.75
N VAL A 48 4.86 9.04 2.23
CA VAL A 48 4.75 7.56 2.18
C VAL A 48 4.67 7.05 0.76
N LEU A 49 5.07 5.79 0.57
CA LEU A 49 4.65 5.01 -0.59
C LEU A 49 3.35 4.30 -0.23
N CYS A 50 2.35 4.31 -1.11
CA CYS A 50 1.10 3.64 -0.78
C CYS A 50 0.36 3.07 -1.97
N LYS A 51 -0.58 2.18 -1.67
CA LYS A 51 -1.58 1.70 -2.63
C LYS A 51 -2.89 1.36 -1.94
N THR A 52 -3.99 1.82 -2.54
CA THR A 52 -5.35 1.43 -2.18
C THR A 52 -5.79 0.16 -2.92
N GLY A 53 -6.74 -0.58 -2.38
CA GLY A 53 -7.35 -1.69 -3.07
C GLY A 53 -8.79 -1.99 -2.63
N THR A 54 -9.52 -2.60 -3.55
CA THR A 54 -10.92 -3.01 -3.41
C THR A 54 -11.05 -4.41 -3.99
N ALA A 55 -11.70 -5.33 -3.27
CA ALA A 55 -11.94 -6.69 -3.75
C ALA A 55 -13.38 -7.09 -3.52
N GLN A 56 -14.03 -7.54 -4.59
CA GLN A 56 -15.30 -8.22 -4.46
C GLN A 56 -15.12 -9.57 -3.76
N HIS A 57 -16.14 -10.02 -3.03
CA HIS A 57 -16.10 -11.31 -2.34
C HIS A 57 -17.38 -12.12 -2.58
N SER A 58 -17.29 -13.44 -2.43
CA SER A 58 -18.40 -14.37 -2.69
C SER A 58 -19.62 -14.19 -1.78
N GLY A 59 -19.45 -13.43 -0.69
CA GLY A 59 -20.52 -13.03 0.22
C GLY A 59 -21.35 -11.86 -0.31
N GLN A 60 -20.90 -11.16 -1.36
CA GLN A 60 -21.66 -10.06 -1.94
C GLN A 60 -22.82 -10.56 -2.80
N LYS A 61 -24.01 -10.64 -2.20
CA LYS A 61 -25.23 -11.10 -2.87
C LYS A 61 -26.21 -9.97 -3.14
N THR A 62 -26.03 -8.86 -2.44
CA THR A 62 -26.87 -7.67 -2.50
C THR A 62 -25.99 -6.41 -2.52
N GLU A 63 -26.55 -5.27 -2.91
CA GLU A 63 -25.85 -3.98 -2.91
C GLU A 63 -25.46 -3.50 -1.50
N THR A 64 -26.08 -4.06 -0.45
CA THR A 64 -25.70 -3.79 0.93
C THR A 64 -24.49 -4.61 1.40
N ASP A 65 -24.14 -5.66 0.67
CA ASP A 65 -22.92 -6.42 0.90
C ASP A 65 -21.78 -5.72 0.15
N LEU A 66 -20.99 -4.92 0.87
CA LEU A 66 -19.94 -4.11 0.25
C LEU A 66 -18.66 -4.92 -0.05
N PRO A 67 -17.80 -4.48 -0.98
CA PRO A 67 -16.50 -5.11 -1.20
C PRO A 67 -15.58 -4.95 0.02
N HIS A 68 -14.50 -5.73 0.06
CA HIS A 68 -13.39 -5.49 0.99
C HIS A 68 -12.59 -4.27 0.52
N ALA A 69 -12.10 -3.48 1.47
CA ALA A 69 -11.24 -2.33 1.21
C ALA A 69 -9.94 -2.46 1.98
N TRP A 70 -8.82 -2.06 1.38
CA TRP A 70 -7.55 -1.99 2.10
C TRP A 70 -6.66 -0.87 1.60
N MET A 71 -5.67 -0.56 2.42
CA MET A 71 -4.56 0.29 2.08
C MET A 71 -3.27 -0.33 2.60
N THR A 72 -2.23 -0.32 1.75
CA THR A 72 -0.87 -0.68 2.12
C THR A 72 0.00 0.57 2.06
N VAL A 73 0.80 0.81 3.10
CA VAL A 73 1.76 1.90 3.17
C VAL A 73 3.15 1.37 3.48
N ALA A 74 4.17 1.97 2.87
CA ALA A 74 5.56 1.80 3.25
C ALA A 74 6.12 3.15 3.73
N TYR A 75 6.74 3.15 4.90
CA TYR A 75 7.11 4.36 5.64
C TYR A 75 8.53 4.26 6.24
N PRO A 76 9.32 5.36 6.23
CA PRO A 76 9.14 6.57 5.41
C PRO A 76 9.30 6.24 3.91
N GLY A 77 8.70 7.02 3.03
CA GLY A 77 8.68 6.66 1.60
C GLY A 77 10.06 6.63 0.92
N GLU A 78 11.04 7.41 1.41
CA GLU A 78 12.40 7.48 0.85
C GLU A 78 13.22 6.21 1.12
N ASN A 79 13.18 5.73 2.36
CA ASN A 79 13.85 4.50 2.79
C ASN A 79 12.92 3.76 3.77
N PRO A 80 11.99 2.95 3.26
CA PRO A 80 10.99 2.32 4.11
C PRO A 80 11.59 1.39 5.15
N GLU A 81 11.25 1.63 6.42
CA GLU A 81 11.59 0.78 7.56
C GLU A 81 10.41 -0.09 8.02
N MET A 82 9.20 0.26 7.55
CA MET A 82 7.95 -0.39 7.93
C MET A 82 7.03 -0.51 6.72
N ILE A 83 6.31 -1.64 6.65
CA ILE A 83 5.17 -1.84 5.77
C ILE A 83 3.96 -2.16 6.63
N LEU A 84 2.84 -1.48 6.42
CA LEU A 84 1.59 -1.70 7.12
C LEU A 84 0.47 -1.89 6.10
N THR A 85 -0.35 -2.92 6.29
CA THR A 85 -1.61 -3.09 5.57
C THR A 85 -2.77 -3.02 6.56
N VAL A 86 -3.72 -2.13 6.28
CA VAL A 86 -4.99 -2.05 7.00
C VAL A 86 -6.07 -2.54 6.03
N MET A 87 -6.78 -3.59 6.41
CA MET A 87 -7.85 -4.19 5.63
C MET A 87 -9.13 -4.22 6.44
N LEU A 88 -10.23 -3.81 5.81
CA LEU A 88 -11.56 -3.82 6.37
C LEU A 88 -12.45 -4.71 5.49
N GLU A 89 -13.10 -5.69 6.12
CA GLU A 89 -14.07 -6.54 5.44
C GLU A 89 -15.39 -5.79 5.24
N ALA A 90 -16.04 -6.05 4.11
CA ALA A 90 -17.29 -5.43 3.67
C ALA A 90 -17.41 -3.92 3.96
N ALA A 91 -16.36 -3.15 3.61
CA ALA A 91 -16.23 -1.73 3.95
C ALA A 91 -16.39 -0.79 2.76
N GLY A 92 -16.60 -1.31 1.54
CA GLY A 92 -16.77 -0.49 0.35
C GLY A 92 -15.51 -0.44 -0.48
N GLU A 93 -15.10 0.77 -0.87
CA GLU A 93 -13.94 1.02 -1.71
C GLU A 93 -12.74 1.53 -0.91
N GLY A 94 -11.55 1.12 -1.32
CA GLY A 94 -10.30 1.65 -0.77
C GLY A 94 -9.94 3.06 -1.27
N SER A 95 -10.75 3.65 -2.17
CA SER A 95 -10.53 4.97 -2.78
C SER A 95 -11.76 5.51 -3.49
#